data_AF-B8RJD3-F1
#
_entry.id   AF-B8RJD3-F1
#
_cell.length_a   1.000
_cell.length_b   1.000
_cell.length_c   1.000
_cell.angle_alpha   90.00
_cell.angle_beta   90.00
_cell.angle_gamma   90.00
#
_symmetry.space_group_name_H-M   'P 1'
#
loop_
_entity.id
_entity.type
_entity.pdbx_description
1 polymer ?
#
loop_
_entity_poly.entity_id
_entity_poly.type
_entity_poly.pdbx_seq_one_letter_code
_entity_poly.pdbx_strand_id
1 'polypeptide(L)'
;IALAILRLVELEKCVVEGAGASGLAAILAGHMDEFKGKRVVLLVCGGNIDTTIFGRCLERGLAAEGRLQRFTVRVSDGPGGVSKLCNLLAELGVSIKDIMHDRAFIRDVHSVEVKVICVTRDWNHTKEMRNLLQETYEDVYFYDMPMAI
;
A
#
# COMPACT_ATOMS: atom_id res chain seq x y z
N ILE A 1 5.67 -5.41 13.00
CA ILE A 1 5.37 -6.86 12.81
C ILE A 1 4.86 -7.14 11.39
N ALA A 2 3.74 -6.56 10.93
CA ALA A 2 3.19 -6.83 9.59
C ALA A 2 4.21 -6.64 8.44
N LEU A 3 5.00 -5.57 8.48
CA LEU A 3 6.09 -5.33 7.53
C LEU A 3 7.15 -6.45 7.55
N ALA A 4 7.50 -6.98 8.74
CA ALA A 4 8.45 -8.08 8.85
C ALA A 4 7.89 -9.39 8.27
N ILE A 5 6.60 -9.68 8.50
CA ILE A 5 5.92 -10.83 7.86
C ILE A 5 5.98 -10.68 6.33
N LEU A 6 5.65 -9.51 5.80
CA LEU A 6 5.73 -9.22 4.37
C LEU A 6 7.14 -9.47 3.82
N ARG A 7 8.18 -8.93 4.48
CA ARG A 7 9.57 -9.09 4.06
C ARG A 7 10.04 -10.55 4.07
N LEU A 8 9.69 -11.31 5.10
CA LEU A 8 10.06 -12.74 5.18
C LEU A 8 9.42 -13.56 4.05
N VAL A 9 8.20 -13.24 3.66
CA VAL A 9 7.50 -13.91 2.55
C VAL A 9 8.08 -13.47 1.20
N GLU A 10 8.34 -12.19 1.00
CA GLU A 10 8.85 -11.67 -0.27
C GLU A 10 10.30 -12.09 -0.54
N LEU A 11 11.17 -12.02 0.47
CA LEU A 11 12.61 -12.24 0.32
C LEU A 11 13.01 -13.69 0.62
N GLU A 12 12.54 -14.24 1.73
CA GLU A 12 12.95 -15.57 2.22
C GLU A 12 11.95 -16.68 1.87
N LYS A 13 10.81 -16.33 1.28
CA LYS A 13 9.68 -17.24 0.99
C LYS A 13 9.19 -17.99 2.23
N CYS A 14 9.32 -17.37 3.40
CA CYS A 14 8.97 -17.97 4.69
C CYS A 14 7.62 -17.45 5.17
N VAL A 15 6.66 -18.36 5.38
CA VAL A 15 5.38 -18.04 6.00
C VAL A 15 5.53 -18.14 7.51
N VAL A 16 5.30 -17.03 8.20
CA VAL A 16 5.51 -16.91 9.65
C VAL A 16 4.32 -16.25 10.33
N GLU A 17 4.15 -16.54 11.62
CA GLU A 17 3.22 -15.79 12.46
C GLU A 17 3.87 -14.55 13.09
N GLY A 18 3.09 -13.77 13.85
CA GLY A 18 3.57 -12.55 14.50
C GLY A 18 4.76 -12.77 15.44
N ALA A 19 4.74 -13.85 16.23
CA ALA A 19 5.85 -14.21 17.13
C ALA A 19 7.13 -14.51 16.33
N GLY A 20 7.04 -15.34 15.28
CA GLY A 20 8.16 -15.67 14.40
C GLY A 20 8.75 -14.47 13.66
N ALA A 21 7.93 -13.45 13.36
CA ALA A 21 8.39 -12.22 12.71
C ALA A 21 8.91 -11.13 13.68
N SER A 22 8.78 -11.31 15.00
CA SER A 22 9.02 -10.24 15.98
C SER A 22 10.47 -9.79 16.04
N GLY A 23 11.43 -10.73 15.90
CA GLY A 23 12.85 -10.39 15.88
C GLY A 23 13.22 -9.48 14.70
N LEU A 24 12.75 -9.82 13.50
CA LEU A 24 12.95 -8.95 12.32
C LEU A 24 12.21 -7.62 12.48
N ALA A 25 11.00 -7.63 13.06
CA ALA A 25 10.23 -6.42 13.29
C ALA A 25 10.95 -5.41 14.19
N ALA A 26 11.64 -5.87 15.24
CA ALA A 26 12.40 -5.00 16.12
C ALA A 26 13.62 -4.38 15.42
N ILE A 27 14.28 -5.14 14.53
CA ILE A 27 15.38 -4.62 13.70
C ILE A 27 14.87 -3.55 12.73
N LEU A 28 13.77 -3.83 12.01
CA LEU A 28 13.18 -2.87 11.06
C LEU A 28 12.68 -1.59 11.75
N ALA A 29 12.25 -1.67 13.00
CA ALA A 29 11.84 -0.51 13.80
C ALA A 29 13.01 0.30 14.37
N GLY A 30 14.27 -0.13 14.14
CA GLY A 30 15.45 0.57 14.67
C GLY A 30 15.66 0.41 16.18
N HIS A 31 15.09 -0.61 16.81
CA HIS A 31 15.19 -0.84 18.25
C HIS A 31 16.38 -1.73 18.67
N MET A 32 17.34 -1.96 17.78
CA MET A 32 18.37 -3.00 17.90
C MET A 32 19.77 -2.45 17.58
N ASP A 33 20.04 -1.22 18.03
CA ASP A 33 21.29 -0.50 17.74
C ASP A 33 22.53 -1.21 18.26
N GLU A 34 22.42 -1.96 19.36
CA GLU A 34 23.49 -2.77 19.95
C GLU A 34 24.00 -3.89 19.01
N PHE A 35 23.24 -4.20 17.96
CA PHE A 35 23.58 -5.21 16.97
C PHE A 35 24.13 -4.65 15.66
N LYS A 36 24.23 -3.31 15.50
CA LYS A 36 24.80 -2.68 14.30
C LYS A 36 26.23 -3.19 14.02
N GLY A 37 26.48 -3.57 12.76
CA GLY A 37 27.77 -4.10 12.30
C GLY A 37 28.10 -5.53 12.73
N LYS A 38 27.22 -6.20 13.50
CA LYS A 38 27.41 -7.59 13.92
C LYS A 38 26.74 -8.57 12.96
N ARG A 39 27.20 -9.82 12.96
CA ARG A 39 26.48 -10.93 12.33
C ARG A 39 25.41 -11.41 13.31
N VAL A 40 24.15 -11.27 12.94
CA VAL A 40 22.99 -11.60 13.78
C VAL A 40 22.24 -12.77 13.17
N VAL A 41 21.85 -13.73 14.00
CA VAL A 41 20.95 -14.83 13.62
C VAL A 41 19.58 -14.56 14.21
N LEU A 42 18.56 -14.51 13.35
CA LEU A 42 17.16 -14.41 13.77
C LEU A 42 16.56 -15.81 13.87
N LEU A 43 16.02 -16.14 15.04
CA LEU A 43 15.26 -17.38 15.22
C LEU A 43 13.81 -17.16 14.77
N VAL A 44 13.40 -17.90 13.74
CA VAL A 44 12.02 -17.92 13.25
C VAL A 44 11.30 -19.10 13.87
N CYS A 45 10.54 -18.84 14.93
CA CYS A 45 10.03 -19.89 15.83
C CYS A 45 8.63 -20.44 15.48
N GLY A 46 7.89 -19.85 14.55
CA GLY A 46 6.52 -20.31 14.26
C GLY A 46 5.91 -19.76 12.97
N GLY A 47 5.05 -20.59 12.37
CA GLY A 47 4.35 -20.33 11.10
C GLY A 47 2.88 -20.77 11.09
N ASN A 48 2.30 -21.00 12.27
CA ASN A 48 0.90 -21.42 12.41
C ASN A 48 -0.06 -20.22 12.29
N ILE A 49 -0.08 -19.62 11.11
CA ILE A 49 -0.94 -18.47 10.80
C ILE A 49 -2.08 -18.87 9.87
N ASP A 50 -3.30 -18.48 10.22
CA ASP A 50 -4.46 -18.62 9.36
C ASP A 50 -4.32 -17.75 8.09
N THR A 51 -4.76 -18.27 6.94
CA THR A 51 -4.60 -17.61 5.63
C THR A 51 -5.30 -16.25 5.56
N THR A 52 -6.42 -16.08 6.26
CA THR A 52 -7.17 -14.81 6.33
C THR A 52 -6.41 -13.78 7.17
N ILE A 53 -5.80 -14.20 8.28
CA ILE A 53 -4.95 -13.33 9.09
C ILE A 53 -3.69 -12.98 8.31
N PHE A 54 -3.08 -13.96 7.66
CA PHE A 54 -1.88 -13.78 6.84
C PHE A 54 -2.12 -12.75 5.73
N GLY A 55 -3.21 -12.87 4.96
CA GLY A 55 -3.59 -11.89 3.95
C GLY A 55 -3.72 -10.46 4.51
N ARG A 56 -4.40 -10.30 5.65
CA ARG A 56 -4.52 -9.00 6.34
C ARG A 56 -3.16 -8.45 6.81
N CYS A 57 -2.26 -9.32 7.25
CA CYS A 57 -0.90 -8.93 7.62
C CYS A 57 -0.10 -8.44 6.39
N LEU A 58 -0.23 -9.10 5.24
CA LEU A 58 0.42 -8.67 3.99
C LEU A 58 -0.08 -7.29 3.56
N GLU A 59 -1.39 -7.04 3.59
CA GLU A 59 -1.95 -5.72 3.24
C GLU A 59 -1.47 -4.62 4.18
N ARG A 60 -1.45 -4.88 5.48
CA ARG A 60 -0.88 -3.95 6.47
C ARG A 60 0.61 -3.72 6.25
N GLY A 61 1.35 -4.76 5.85
CA GLY A 61 2.76 -4.66 5.49
C GLY A 61 2.96 -3.74 4.28
N LEU A 62 2.18 -3.92 3.22
CA LEU A 62 2.22 -3.08 2.01
C LEU A 62 1.86 -1.63 2.33
N ALA A 63 0.89 -1.40 3.22
CA ALA A 63 0.54 -0.06 3.67
C ALA A 63 1.69 0.60 4.46
N ALA A 64 2.32 -0.14 5.37
CA ALA A 64 3.46 0.36 6.15
C ALA A 64 4.71 0.61 5.27
N GLU A 65 4.86 -0.09 4.15
CA GLU A 65 5.93 0.18 3.18
C GLU A 65 5.57 1.32 2.21
N GLY A 66 4.35 1.86 2.27
CA GLY A 66 3.87 2.88 1.33
C GLY A 66 3.55 2.36 -0.06
N ARG A 67 3.38 1.03 -0.23
CA ARG A 67 3.01 0.39 -1.51
C ARG A 67 1.51 0.20 -1.68
N LEU A 68 0.73 0.14 -0.60
CA LEU A 68 -0.73 0.17 -0.67
C LEU A 68 -1.21 1.62 -0.52
N GLN A 69 -1.80 2.16 -1.56
CA GLN A 69 -2.28 3.54 -1.61
C GLN A 69 -3.80 3.57 -1.63
N ARG A 70 -4.36 4.57 -0.93
CA ARG A 70 -5.78 4.91 -1.00
C ARG A 70 -5.88 6.38 -1.31
N PHE A 71 -6.69 6.73 -2.30
CA PHE A 71 -6.94 8.11 -2.67
C PHE A 71 -8.33 8.30 -3.22
N THR A 72 -8.73 9.56 -3.27
CA THR A 72 -9.96 10.04 -3.86
C THR A 72 -9.60 11.02 -4.96
N VAL A 73 -10.24 10.91 -6.12
CA VAL A 73 -10.06 11.83 -7.23
C VAL A 73 -11.41 12.21 -7.83
N ARG A 74 -11.59 13.50 -8.15
CA ARG A 74 -12.75 13.95 -8.93
C ARG A 74 -12.46 13.78 -10.42
N VAL A 75 -13.35 13.08 -11.12
CA VAL A 75 -13.30 12.94 -12.58
C VAL A 75 -14.61 13.38 -13.20
N SER A 76 -14.62 13.58 -14.52
CA SER A 76 -15.87 13.87 -15.25
C SER A 76 -16.86 12.70 -15.12
N ASP A 77 -18.14 13.00 -14.89
CA ASP A 77 -19.24 12.02 -14.88
C ASP A 77 -19.76 11.69 -16.31
N GLY A 78 -19.05 12.13 -17.34
CA GLY A 78 -19.31 11.75 -18.73
C GLY A 78 -18.69 10.41 -19.12
N PRO A 79 -19.09 9.84 -20.27
CA PRO A 79 -18.44 8.67 -20.85
C PRO A 79 -16.92 8.86 -20.94
N GLY A 80 -16.17 7.92 -20.36
CA GLY A 80 -14.71 7.93 -20.41
C GLY A 80 -14.00 8.66 -19.26
N GLY A 81 -14.69 9.36 -18.36
CA GLY A 81 -14.04 10.02 -17.21
C GLY A 81 -13.25 9.03 -16.33
N VAL A 82 -13.92 7.98 -15.85
CA VAL A 82 -13.28 6.89 -15.10
C VAL A 82 -12.28 6.10 -15.97
N SER A 83 -12.59 5.92 -17.26
CA SER A 83 -11.69 5.20 -18.18
C SER A 83 -10.34 5.90 -18.32
N LYS A 84 -10.30 7.23 -18.36
CA LYS A 84 -9.06 8.00 -18.41
C LYS A 84 -8.21 7.77 -17.16
N LEU A 85 -8.84 7.75 -15.98
CA LEU A 85 -8.16 7.44 -14.72
C LEU A 85 -7.60 6.01 -14.73
N CYS A 86 -8.40 5.02 -15.13
CA CYS A 86 -7.95 3.62 -15.19
C CYS A 86 -6.79 3.44 -16.19
N ASN A 87 -6.84 4.09 -17.35
CA ASN A 87 -5.77 4.03 -18.35
C ASN A 87 -4.49 4.66 -17.83
N LEU A 88 -4.58 5.83 -17.19
CA LEU A 88 -3.42 6.50 -16.60
C LEU A 88 -2.74 5.63 -15.53
N LEU A 89 -3.51 4.99 -14.65
CA LEU A 89 -2.98 4.06 -13.66
C LEU A 89 -2.37 2.82 -14.31
N ALA A 90 -3.00 2.28 -15.35
CA ALA A 90 -2.51 1.12 -16.08
C ALA A 90 -1.18 1.40 -16.82
N GLU A 91 -1.05 2.57 -17.45
CA GLU A 91 0.17 3.01 -18.15
C GLU A 91 1.35 3.17 -17.19
N LEU A 92 1.11 3.62 -15.96
CA LEU A 92 2.11 3.63 -14.89
C LEU A 92 2.44 2.23 -14.34
N GLY A 93 1.63 1.21 -14.64
CA GLY A 93 1.78 -0.13 -14.08
C GLY A 93 1.30 -0.23 -12.63
N VAL A 94 0.34 0.61 -12.23
CA VAL A 94 -0.31 0.57 -10.92
C VAL A 94 -1.43 -0.47 -10.93
N SER A 95 -1.47 -1.35 -9.91
CA SER A 95 -2.50 -2.37 -9.80
C SER A 95 -3.68 -1.87 -8.97
N ILE A 96 -4.86 -1.76 -9.59
CA ILE A 96 -6.09 -1.37 -8.89
C ILE A 96 -6.64 -2.58 -8.13
N LYS A 97 -6.83 -2.43 -6.82
CA LYS A 97 -7.48 -3.43 -5.96
C LYS A 97 -8.97 -3.17 -5.82
N ASP A 98 -9.34 -1.91 -5.66
CA ASP A 98 -10.74 -1.51 -5.48
C ASP A 98 -10.97 -0.13 -6.09
N ILE A 99 -12.16 0.07 -6.62
CA ILE A 99 -12.60 1.32 -7.22
C ILE A 99 -14.09 1.52 -6.93
N MET A 100 -14.42 2.64 -6.30
CA MET A 100 -15.79 2.97 -5.92
C MET A 100 -16.13 4.39 -6.36
N HIS A 101 -17.30 4.56 -6.95
CA HIS A 101 -17.78 5.85 -7.43
C HIS A 101 -18.89 6.38 -6.53
N ASP A 102 -18.77 7.64 -6.11
CA ASP A 102 -19.77 8.33 -5.33
C ASP A 102 -20.28 9.54 -6.11
N ARG A 103 -21.60 9.57 -6.32
CA ARG A 103 -22.32 10.64 -7.03
C ARG A 103 -23.27 11.41 -6.12
N ALA A 104 -23.67 10.81 -4.99
CA ALA A 104 -24.79 11.29 -4.20
C ALA A 104 -24.45 12.52 -3.35
N PHE A 105 -23.16 12.71 -3.06
CA PHE A 105 -22.69 13.75 -2.14
C PHE A 105 -21.94 14.90 -2.83
N ILE A 106 -22.03 15.01 -4.16
CA ILE A 106 -21.35 16.05 -4.96
C ILE A 106 -22.38 17.08 -5.45
N ARG A 107 -22.04 18.37 -5.32
CA ARG A 107 -22.91 19.47 -5.78
C ARG A 107 -22.86 19.69 -7.29
N ASP A 108 -21.74 19.34 -7.91
CA ASP A 108 -21.55 19.39 -9.36
C ASP A 108 -22.07 18.10 -10.01
N VAL A 109 -23.04 18.26 -10.91
CA VAL A 109 -23.72 17.16 -11.61
C VAL A 109 -22.85 16.58 -12.74
N HIS A 110 -21.76 17.27 -13.12
CA HIS A 110 -20.87 16.85 -14.19
C HIS A 110 -19.61 16.13 -13.70
N SER A 111 -19.49 15.90 -12.40
CA SER A 111 -18.35 15.20 -11.80
C SER A 111 -18.77 14.06 -10.87
N VAL A 112 -17.87 13.08 -10.77
CA VAL A 112 -17.99 11.92 -9.90
C VAL A 112 -16.72 11.78 -9.08
N GLU A 113 -16.89 11.47 -7.80
CA GLU A 113 -15.78 11.21 -6.89
C GLU A 113 -15.44 9.73 -6.96
N VAL A 114 -14.18 9.42 -7.26
CA VAL A 114 -13.69 8.06 -7.41
C VAL A 114 -12.71 7.77 -6.28
N LYS A 115 -13.09 6.83 -5.42
CA LYS A 115 -12.23 6.28 -4.37
C LYS A 115 -11.49 5.08 -4.93
N VAL A 116 -10.17 5.12 -4.91
CA VAL A 116 -9.30 4.07 -5.44
C VAL A 116 -8.45 3.50 -4.31
N ILE A 117 -8.37 2.17 -4.26
CA ILE A 117 -7.34 1.45 -3.53
C ILE A 117 -6.46 0.77 -4.56
N CYS A 118 -5.16 1.05 -4.54
CA CYS A 118 -4.21 0.49 -5.51
C CYS A 118 -2.89 0.11 -4.85
N VAL A 119 -2.11 -0.70 -5.57
CA VAL A 119 -0.79 -1.18 -5.16
C VAL A 119 0.26 -0.74 -6.16
N THR A 120 1.38 -0.24 -5.65
CA THR A 120 2.57 0.13 -6.41
C THR A 120 3.72 -0.84 -6.12
N ARG A 121 4.78 -0.73 -6.92
CA ARG A 121 5.95 -1.61 -6.84
C ARG A 121 6.80 -1.27 -5.62
N ASP A 122 7.05 0.01 -5.40
CA ASP A 122 7.87 0.56 -4.33
C ASP A 122 7.47 2.03 -4.06
N TRP A 123 8.17 2.66 -3.12
CA TRP A 123 7.93 4.04 -2.72
C TRP A 123 8.20 5.08 -3.81
N ASN A 124 9.16 4.84 -4.70
CA ASN A 124 9.43 5.77 -5.80
C ASN A 124 8.30 5.71 -6.83
N HIS A 125 7.81 4.51 -7.14
CA HIS A 125 6.64 4.33 -7.98
C HIS A 125 5.38 4.96 -7.33
N THR A 126 5.21 4.86 -6.00
CA THR A 126 4.15 5.60 -5.29
C THR A 126 4.26 7.10 -5.50
N LYS A 127 5.46 7.69 -5.37
CA LYS A 127 5.66 9.13 -5.58
C LYS A 127 5.35 9.56 -7.02
N GLU A 128 5.84 8.81 -8.00
CA GLU A 128 5.56 9.05 -9.42
C GLU A 128 4.05 9.07 -9.69
N MET A 129 3.32 8.07 -9.20
CA MET A 129 1.86 8.02 -9.32
C MET A 129 1.18 9.21 -8.62
N ARG A 130 1.60 9.56 -7.39
CA ARG A 130 1.00 10.68 -6.64
C ARG A 130 1.21 12.01 -7.37
N ASN A 131 2.42 12.25 -7.88
CA ASN A 131 2.75 13.46 -8.65
C ASN A 131 1.92 13.53 -9.93
N LEU A 132 1.88 12.46 -10.73
CA LEU A 132 1.14 12.45 -11.99
C LEU A 132 -0.35 12.72 -11.77
N LEU A 133 -0.95 12.13 -10.72
CA LEU A 133 -2.36 12.36 -10.38
C LEU A 133 -2.60 13.83 -10.00
N GLN A 134 -1.71 14.44 -9.22
CA GLN A 134 -1.81 15.85 -8.82
C GLN A 134 -1.58 16.83 -9.98
N GLU A 135 -0.78 16.44 -10.97
CA GLU A 135 -0.58 17.22 -12.20
C GLU A 135 -1.77 17.09 -13.17
N THR A 136 -2.44 15.93 -13.18
CA THR A 136 -3.51 15.63 -14.14
C THR A 136 -4.89 16.05 -13.67
N TYR A 137 -5.16 15.97 -12.36
CA TYR A 137 -6.47 16.23 -11.77
C TYR A 137 -6.38 17.31 -10.70
N GLU A 138 -7.29 18.27 -10.73
CA GLU A 138 -7.32 19.38 -9.77
C GLU A 138 -7.66 18.93 -8.34
N ASP A 139 -8.58 17.96 -8.21
CA ASP A 139 -9.07 17.47 -6.92
C ASP A 139 -8.60 16.04 -6.68
N VAL A 140 -7.41 15.88 -6.09
CA VAL A 140 -6.90 14.58 -5.61
C VAL A 140 -6.57 14.67 -4.12
N TYR A 141 -7.14 13.77 -3.35
CA TYR A 141 -6.87 13.61 -1.93
C TYR A 141 -6.32 12.22 -1.64
N PHE A 142 -5.09 12.16 -1.12
CA PHE A 142 -4.51 10.92 -0.63
C PHE A 142 -4.81 10.76 0.85
N TYR A 143 -5.25 9.57 1.24
CA TYR A 143 -5.36 9.25 2.65
C TYR A 143 -3.97 8.91 3.17
N ASP A 144 -3.37 9.80 3.94
CA ASP A 144 -2.11 9.49 4.59
C ASP A 144 -2.33 8.35 5.59
N MET A 145 -1.62 7.24 5.36
CA MET A 145 -1.40 6.26 6.41
C MET A 145 -0.22 6.75 7.24
N PRO A 146 -0.37 6.94 8.56
CA PRO A 146 0.79 7.07 9.42
C PRO A 146 1.59 5.75 9.32
N MET A 147 2.91 5.85 9.29
CA MET A 147 3.88 4.74 9.30
C MET A 147 4.42 4.26 7.94
N ALA A 148 4.88 5.16 7.06
CA ALA A 148 6.08 4.83 6.28
C ALA A 148 7.27 4.96 7.25
N ILE A 149 7.64 3.85 7.89
CA ILE A 149 8.84 3.74 8.73
C ILE A 149 10.05 3.57 7.81
#